data_AF-A0AAD5VUJ5-F1
#
_entry.id   AF-A0AAD5VUJ5-F1
#
_cell.length_a   1.000
_cell.length_b   1.000
_cell.length_c   1.000
_cell.angle_alpha   90.00
_cell.angle_beta   90.00
_cell.angle_gamma   90.00
#
_symmetry.space_group_name_H-M   'P 1'
#
loop_
_entity.id
_entity.type
_entity.pdbx_description
1 polymer ?
#
loop_
_entity_poly.entity_id
_entity_poly.type
_entity_poly.pdbx_seq_one_letter_code
_entity_poly.pdbx_strand_id
1 'polypeptide(L)'
;MADYNDAKLAFDALPPFAPLVPTAALPFLALVLLSSTFGLAFYFTTLPKLSIPSRELAVASTASLLGGFGIVALFCSVGVYV
;
A
#
# COMPACT_ATOMS: atom_id res chain seq x y z
N MET A 1 -36.69 8.47 -19.41
CA MET A 1 -37.00 7.05 -19.12
C MET A 1 -36.27 6.08 -20.04
N ALA A 2 -36.04 6.40 -21.33
CA ALA A 2 -35.15 5.62 -22.19
C ALA A 2 -33.71 5.52 -21.64
N ASP A 3 -33.16 6.65 -21.19
CA ASP A 3 -31.79 6.79 -20.65
C ASP A 3 -31.43 5.84 -19.48
N TYR A 4 -32.36 5.58 -18.55
CA TYR A 4 -32.12 4.69 -17.42
C TYR A 4 -32.06 3.21 -17.84
N ASN A 5 -32.97 2.78 -18.74
CA ASN A 5 -33.00 1.40 -19.20
C ASN A 5 -31.74 1.07 -20.01
N ASP A 6 -31.28 2.02 -20.84
CA ASP A 6 -30.05 1.86 -21.62
C ASP A 6 -28.82 1.79 -20.71
N ALA A 7 -28.73 2.65 -19.68
CA ALA A 7 -27.66 2.59 -18.68
C ALA A 7 -27.68 1.29 -17.86
N LYS A 8 -28.86 0.78 -17.52
CA LYS A 8 -29.01 -0.49 -16.80
C LYS A 8 -28.57 -1.69 -17.64
N LEU A 9 -28.97 -1.74 -18.91
CA LEU A 9 -28.54 -2.80 -19.83
C LEU A 9 -27.03 -2.79 -20.03
N ALA A 10 -26.42 -1.60 -20.13
CA ALA A 10 -24.97 -1.47 -20.20
C ALA A 10 -24.29 -1.96 -18.92
N PHE A 11 -24.78 -1.55 -17.74
CA PHE A 11 -24.24 -1.98 -16.45
C PHE A 11 -24.33 -3.50 -16.25
N ASP A 12 -25.49 -4.09 -16.58
CA ASP A 12 -25.72 -5.54 -16.43
C ASP A 12 -24.84 -6.38 -17.39
N ALA A 13 -24.29 -5.77 -18.45
CA ALA A 13 -23.37 -6.41 -19.40
C ALA A 13 -21.89 -6.36 -18.95
N LEU A 14 -21.54 -5.56 -17.93
CA LEU A 14 -20.17 -5.47 -17.45
C LEU A 14 -19.81 -6.64 -16.52
N PRO A 15 -18.53 -7.08 -16.52
CA PRO A 15 -18.07 -8.06 -15.56
C PRO A 15 -18.10 -7.50 -14.13
N PRO A 16 -18.23 -8.36 -13.11
CA PRO A 16 -18.11 -7.94 -11.73
C PRO A 16 -16.74 -7.30 -11.45
N PHE A 17 -16.73 -6.30 -10.55
CA PHE A 17 -15.49 -5.69 -10.10
C PHE A 17 -14.57 -6.72 -9.45
N ALA A 18 -13.34 -6.80 -9.95
CA ALA A 18 -12.27 -7.59 -9.35
C ALA A 18 -11.22 -6.63 -8.77
N PRO A 19 -10.96 -6.67 -7.45
CA PRO A 19 -9.97 -5.79 -6.85
C PRO A 19 -8.57 -6.16 -7.34
N LEU A 20 -7.74 -5.15 -7.59
CA LEU A 20 -6.35 -5.33 -8.02
C LEU A 20 -5.53 -6.13 -6.98
N VAL A 21 -5.85 -5.96 -5.69
CA VAL A 21 -5.23 -6.68 -4.57
C VAL A 21 -6.31 -7.46 -3.83
N PRO A 22 -6.22 -8.80 -3.76
CA PRO A 22 -7.15 -9.61 -2.97
C PRO A 22 -7.11 -9.24 -1.50
N THR A 23 -8.27 -9.11 -0.85
CA THR A 23 -8.37 -8.72 0.57
C THR A 23 -7.66 -9.70 1.49
N ALA A 24 -7.65 -10.99 1.15
CA ALA A 24 -6.93 -12.03 1.87
C ALA A 24 -5.40 -11.85 1.87
N ALA A 25 -4.84 -11.10 0.90
CA ALA A 25 -3.41 -10.84 0.81
C ALA A 25 -2.97 -9.61 1.63
N LEU A 26 -3.90 -8.70 1.97
CA LEU A 26 -3.63 -7.47 2.70
C LEU A 26 -2.89 -7.65 4.03
N PRO A 27 -3.26 -8.59 4.93
CA PRO A 27 -2.54 -8.74 6.20
C PRO A 27 -1.09 -9.20 6.01
N PHE A 28 -0.84 -10.05 5.01
CA PHE A 28 0.51 -10.50 4.69
C PHE A 28 1.35 -9.38 4.07
N LEU A 29 0.75 -8.58 3.18
CA LEU A 29 1.40 -7.38 2.64
C LEU A 29 1.73 -6.39 3.76
N ALA A 30 0.79 -6.09 4.65
CA ALA A 30 1.04 -5.23 5.80
C ALA A 30 2.23 -5.74 6.62
N LEU A 31 2.25 -7.03 6.97
CA LEU A 31 3.33 -7.63 7.75
C LEU A 31 4.69 -7.45 7.06
N VAL A 32 4.80 -7.76 5.77
CA VAL A 32 6.07 -7.64 5.02
C VAL A 32 6.51 -6.19 4.91
N LEU A 33 5.61 -5.28 4.53
CA LEU A 33 5.95 -3.87 4.32
C LEU A 33 6.33 -3.17 5.63
N LEU A 34 5.57 -3.39 6.70
CA LEU A 34 5.87 -2.79 8.01
C LEU A 34 7.11 -3.40 8.66
N SER A 35 7.34 -4.71 8.53
CA SER A 35 8.58 -5.33 9.04
C SER A 35 9.82 -4.84 8.30
N SER A 36 9.77 -4.71 6.97
CA SER A 36 10.84 -4.07 6.20
C SER A 36 11.04 -2.61 6.61
N THR A 37 9.97 -1.86 6.83
CA THR A 37 10.05 -0.47 7.30
C THR A 37 10.76 -0.39 8.65
N PHE A 38 10.39 -1.25 9.60
CA PHE A 38 11.04 -1.32 10.91
C PHE A 38 12.53 -1.67 10.78
N GLY A 39 12.87 -2.68 9.97
CA GLY A 39 14.25 -3.07 9.72
C GLY A 39 15.09 -1.96 9.08
N LEU A 40 14.53 -1.25 8.10
CA LEU A 40 15.20 -0.11 7.46
C LEU A 40 15.35 1.08 8.40
N ALA A 41 14.34 1.36 9.23
CA ALA A 41 14.42 2.39 10.25
C ALA A 41 15.52 2.06 11.27
N PHE A 42 15.63 0.81 11.72
CA PHE A 42 16.72 0.37 12.57
C PHE A 42 18.08 0.54 11.88
N TYR A 43 18.21 0.04 10.64
CA TYR A 43 19.44 0.18 9.85
C TYR A 43 19.85 1.66 9.69
N PHE A 44 18.90 2.55 9.42
CA PHE A 44 19.14 3.98 9.32
C PHE A 44 19.82 4.55 10.56
N THR A 45 19.44 4.09 11.77
CA THR A 45 20.07 4.54 13.02
C THR A 45 21.52 4.08 13.18
N THR A 46 21.92 3.01 12.48
CA THR A 46 23.28 2.46 12.51
C THR A 46 24.21 3.07 11.47
N LEU A 47 23.70 3.89 10.55
CA LEU A 47 24.50 4.48 9.49
C LEU A 47 25.48 5.52 10.03
N PRO A 48 26.75 5.50 9.59
CA PRO A 48 27.70 6.53 9.93
C PRO A 48 27.32 7.85 9.24
N LYS A 49 27.36 8.95 9.99
CA LYS A 49 27.09 10.28 9.44
C LYS A 49 28.20 10.69 8.49
N LEU A 50 27.84 10.86 7.21
CA LEU A 50 28.76 11.28 6.16
C LEU A 50 28.47 12.74 5.76
N SER A 51 29.49 13.43 5.23
CA SER A 51 29.33 14.80 4.73
C SER A 51 28.32 14.92 3.58
N ILE A 52 28.08 13.83 2.85
CA ILE A 52 27.04 13.72 1.83
C ILE A 52 26.13 12.53 2.21
N PRO A 53 24.89 12.78 2.67
CA PRO A 53 24.02 11.75 3.24
C PRO A 53 23.23 10.96 2.18
N SER A 54 23.89 10.50 1.11
CA SER A 54 23.22 9.80 0.01
C SER A 54 22.58 8.48 0.43
N ARG A 55 23.23 7.71 1.30
CA ARG A 55 22.70 6.44 1.83
C ARG A 55 21.56 6.68 2.82
N GLU A 56 21.70 7.68 3.69
CA GLU A 56 20.65 8.07 4.63
C GLU A 56 19.38 8.44 3.87
N LEU A 57 19.49 9.29 2.85
CA LEU A 57 18.35 9.70 2.03
C LEU A 57 17.71 8.51 1.30
N ALA A 58 18.52 7.60 0.73
CA ALA A 58 18.02 6.42 0.04
C ALA A 58 17.27 5.46 0.99
N VAL A 59 17.81 5.21 2.18
CA VAL A 59 17.19 4.33 3.17
C VAL A 59 15.91 4.97 3.73
N ALA A 60 15.96 6.26 4.07
CA ALA A 60 14.81 6.98 4.61
C ALA A 60 13.66 7.08 3.60
N SER A 61 13.95 7.38 2.33
CA SER A 61 12.94 7.43 1.27
C SER A 61 12.31 6.06 1.01
N THR A 62 13.12 5.01 0.96
CA THR A 62 12.63 3.64 0.79
C THR A 62 11.76 3.22 1.98
N ALA A 63 12.20 3.47 3.21
CA ALA A 63 11.44 3.19 4.42
C ALA A 63 10.11 3.98 4.46
N SER A 64 10.11 5.24 4.01
CA SER A 64 8.90 6.05 3.94
C SER A 64 7.85 5.48 3.00
N LEU A 65 8.26 5.04 1.80
CA LEU A 65 7.36 4.40 0.83
C LEU A 65 6.78 3.10 1.39
N LEU A 66 7.65 2.20 1.89
CA LEU A 66 7.24 0.92 2.49
C LEU A 66 6.29 1.14 3.67
N GLY A 67 6.58 2.13 4.52
CA GLY A 67 5.75 2.46 5.68
C GLY A 67 4.38 2.97 5.28
N GLY A 68 4.31 3.89 4.30
CA GLY A 68 3.06 4.41 3.77
C GLY A 68 2.15 3.32 3.21
N PHE A 69 2.67 2.50 2.29
CA PHE A 69 1.92 1.38 1.73
C PHE A 69 1.55 0.32 2.78
N GLY A 70 2.45 0.05 3.74
CA GLY A 70 2.21 -0.89 4.83
C GLY A 70 1.06 -0.46 5.73
N ILE A 71 0.97 0.82 6.09
CA ILE A 71 -0.12 1.35 6.91
C ILE A 71 -1.46 1.27 6.17
N VAL A 72 -1.50 1.63 4.88
CA VAL A 72 -2.74 1.49 4.08
C VAL A 72 -3.19 0.03 4.05
N ALA A 73 -2.27 -0.91 3.78
CA ALA A 73 -2.59 -2.34 3.79
C ALA A 73 -3.08 -2.83 5.16
N LEU A 74 -2.47 -2.37 6.26
CA LEU A 74 -2.87 -2.72 7.62
C LEU A 74 -4.29 -2.23 7.92
N PHE A 75 -4.60 -0.97 7.60
CA PHE A 75 -5.91 -0.36 7.87
C PHE A 75 -7.02 -1.04 7.05
N CYS A 76 -6.75 -1.35 5.78
CA CYS A 76 -7.67 -2.13 4.96
C CYS A 76 -7.83 -3.57 5.48
N SER A 77 -6.81 -4.17 6.10
CA SER A 77 -6.91 -5.52 6.67
C SER A 77 -7.78 -5.60 7.93
N VAL A 78 -7.83 -4.54 8.75
CA VAL A 78 -8.64 -4.48 9.98
C VAL A 78 -10.06 -3.93 9.74
N GLY A 79 -10.44 -3.72 8.48
CA GLY A 79 -11.81 -3.35 8.11
C GLY A 79 -12.14 -1.86 8.24
N VAL A 80 -11.15 -0.97 8.33
CA VAL A 80 -11.36 0.49 8.35
C VAL A 80 -11.74 1.04 6.96
N TYR A 81 -11.50 0.25 5.89
CA TYR A 81 -11.80 0.50 4.46
C TYR A 81 -11.99 1.98 4.05
N VAL A 82 -11.03 2.51 3.28
CA VAL A 82 -11.27 3.62 2.33
C VAL A 82 -11.96 3.06 1.09
#